data_AF-E3KUC7-F1
#
_entry.id   AF-E3KUC7-F1
#
_cell.length_a   1.000
_cell.length_b   1.000
_cell.length_c   1.000
_cell.angle_alpha   90.00
_cell.angle_beta   90.00
_cell.angle_gamma   90.00
#
_symmetry.space_group_name_H-M   'P 1'
#
loop_
_entity.id
_entity.type
_entity.pdbx_description
1 polymer ?
#
loop_
_entity_poly.entity_id
_entity_poly.type
_entity_poly.pdbx_seq_one_letter_code
_entity_poly.pdbx_strand_id
1 'polypeptide(L)'
;MNRAHLISVFNGPGRLGRTYYSRPHEEERLSRRLKSAPQLTLILGPPSSGKTALARHVASQTRPDGTPEFHPLTVNLRAVDRFHDGSFLRAFVRNGIRAAEIDPFWERPFRGFDDLARVLYSKPPQDVPSSLMAAEVFNELAHRLQPLSYYTRESTRAPVLIIDEANHFRKMSDKVFVRVGA
;
A
#
# COMPACT_ATOMS: atom_id res chain seq x y z
N MET A 1 -15.80 3.92 11.33
CA MET A 1 -14.68 2.95 11.43
C MET A 1 -13.84 3.10 10.17
N ASN A 2 -12.74 3.85 10.22
CA ASN A 2 -11.91 4.09 9.03
C ASN A 2 -11.03 2.87 8.78
N ARG A 3 -11.40 2.06 7.80
CA ARG A 3 -10.60 0.92 7.32
C ARG A 3 -9.94 1.33 6.00
N ALA A 4 -8.74 0.82 5.71
CA ALA A 4 -8.03 1.15 4.47
C ALA A 4 -8.47 0.22 3.33
N HIS A 5 -8.50 0.75 2.10
CA HIS A 5 -8.62 -0.10 0.91
C HIS A 5 -7.27 -0.73 0.60
N LEU A 6 -7.27 -2.00 0.24
CA LEU A 6 -6.08 -2.70 -0.24
C LEU A 6 -6.26 -3.06 -1.72
N ILE A 7 -5.46 -2.47 -2.59
CA ILE A 7 -5.35 -2.83 -4.00
C ILE A 7 -4.11 -3.67 -4.19
N SER A 8 -4.29 -4.86 -4.73
CA SER A 8 -3.20 -5.77 -5.08
C SER A 8 -3.15 -5.96 -6.60
N VAL A 9 -2.04 -5.57 -7.22
CA VAL A 9 -1.85 -5.60 -8.67
C VAL A 9 -0.88 -6.72 -9.04
N PHE A 10 -1.35 -7.74 -9.76
CA PHE A 10 -0.54 -8.86 -10.20
C PHE A 10 -0.10 -8.66 -11.64
N ASN A 11 1.20 -8.60 -11.93
CA ASN A 11 1.70 -8.61 -13.31
C ASN A 11 2.43 -9.92 -13.61
N GLY A 12 2.54 -10.31 -14.88
CA GLY A 12 3.55 -11.29 -15.30
C GLY A 12 4.82 -10.58 -15.80
N PRO A 13 5.84 -11.33 -16.25
CA PRO A 13 7.09 -10.73 -16.75
C PRO A 13 6.79 -9.86 -17.98
N GLY A 14 6.99 -8.54 -17.87
CA GLY A 14 6.69 -7.58 -18.94
C GLY A 14 7.37 -6.22 -18.75
N ARG A 15 7.72 -5.58 -19.87
CA ARG A 15 8.43 -4.28 -19.94
C ARG A 15 7.50 -3.09 -19.64
N LEU A 16 8.09 -2.02 -19.09
CA LEU A 16 7.44 -0.79 -18.67
C LEU A 16 6.90 0.00 -19.88
N GLY A 17 5.58 0.19 -19.95
CA GLY A 17 4.94 1.24 -20.74
C GLY A 17 4.70 2.47 -19.88
N ARG A 18 5.18 3.64 -20.31
CA ARG A 18 5.21 4.89 -19.53
C ARG A 18 3.98 5.79 -19.71
N THR A 19 3.03 5.41 -20.55
CA THR A 19 1.82 6.20 -20.84
C THR A 19 0.58 5.47 -20.35
N TYR A 20 -0.20 6.14 -19.50
CA TYR A 20 -1.53 5.68 -19.13
C TYR A 20 -2.52 6.07 -20.23
N TYR A 21 -3.20 5.08 -20.80
CA TYR A 21 -4.33 5.32 -21.70
C TYR A 21 -5.61 5.30 -20.88
N SER A 22 -6.51 6.26 -21.12
CA SER A 22 -7.78 6.34 -20.41
C SER A 22 -8.61 5.07 -20.60
N ARG A 23 -9.23 4.63 -19.51
CA ARG A 23 -10.07 3.43 -19.41
C ARG A 23 -11.31 3.77 -18.59
N PRO A 24 -12.25 4.53 -19.16
CA PRO A 24 -13.31 5.18 -18.39
C PRO A 24 -14.17 4.18 -17.60
N HIS A 25 -14.46 3.01 -18.16
CA HIS A 25 -15.25 1.99 -17.47
C HIS A 25 -14.51 1.37 -16.27
N GLU A 26 -13.22 1.04 -16.43
CA GLU A 26 -12.41 0.49 -15.35
C GLU A 26 -12.07 1.53 -14.28
N GLU A 27 -11.83 2.77 -14.68
CA GLU A 27 -11.64 3.93 -13.79
C GLU A 27 -12.87 4.16 -12.92
N GLU A 28 -14.05 4.23 -13.54
CA GLU A 28 -15.31 4.45 -12.84
C GLU A 28 -15.62 3.29 -11.88
N ARG A 29 -15.42 2.04 -12.32
CA ARG A 29 -15.64 0.85 -11.48
C ARG A 29 -14.69 0.84 -10.29
N LEU A 30 -13.41 1.13 -10.49
CA LEU A 30 -12.43 1.17 -9.40
C LEU A 30 -12.69 2.36 -8.46
N SER A 31 -13.04 3.53 -8.99
CA SER A 31 -13.36 4.71 -8.19
C SER A 31 -14.59 4.45 -7.31
N ARG A 32 -15.70 3.94 -7.88
CA ARG A 32 -16.88 3.50 -7.11
C ARG A 32 -16.52 2.49 -6.02
N ARG A 33 -15.61 1.57 -6.34
CA ARG A 33 -15.13 0.58 -5.37
C ARG A 33 -14.38 1.21 -4.20
N LEU A 34 -13.48 2.16 -4.45
CA LEU A 34 -12.70 2.84 -3.42
C LEU A 34 -13.50 3.84 -2.58
N LYS A 35 -14.67 4.28 -3.06
CA LYS A 35 -15.62 5.10 -2.28
C LYS A 35 -16.59 4.26 -1.43
N SER A 36 -16.63 2.95 -1.65
CA SER A 36 -17.47 2.01 -0.91
C SER A 36 -16.78 1.53 0.38
N ALA A 37 -17.41 0.61 1.11
CA ALA A 37 -16.79 0.01 2.29
C ALA A 37 -15.40 -0.58 1.98
N PRO A 38 -14.40 -0.39 2.86
CA PRO A 38 -13.03 -0.86 2.64
C PRO A 38 -12.92 -2.36 2.46
N GLN A 39 -12.33 -2.77 1.33
CA GLN A 39 -12.24 -4.17 0.93
C GLN A 39 -10.97 -4.42 0.09
N LEU A 40 -10.49 -5.66 0.13
CA LEU A 40 -9.42 -6.13 -0.75
C LEU A 40 -9.93 -6.14 -2.20
N THR A 41 -9.14 -5.54 -3.09
CA THR A 41 -9.41 -5.49 -4.52
C THR A 41 -8.19 -6.03 -5.28
N LEU A 42 -8.41 -7.08 -6.06
CA LEU A 42 -7.37 -7.69 -6.90
C LEU A 42 -7.57 -7.23 -8.34
N ILE A 43 -6.52 -6.69 -8.96
CA ILE A 43 -6.54 -6.32 -10.38
C ILE A 43 -5.69 -7.32 -11.15
N LEU A 44 -6.35 -8.07 -12.03
CA LEU A 44 -5.77 -9.14 -12.84
C LEU A 44 -5.75 -8.75 -14.32
N GLY A 45 -4.80 -9.31 -15.06
CA GLY A 45 -4.70 -9.14 -16.51
C GLY A 45 -3.27 -9.30 -17.02
N PRO A 46 -3.07 -9.31 -18.34
CA PRO A 46 -1.77 -9.58 -18.97
C PRO A 46 -0.65 -8.67 -18.46
N PRO A 47 0.63 -9.09 -18.54
CA PRO A 47 1.77 -8.21 -18.32
C PRO A 47 1.64 -6.92 -19.14
N SER A 48 2.12 -5.81 -18.59
CA SER A 48 2.12 -4.51 -19.28
C SER A 48 0.75 -3.98 -19.71
N SER A 49 -0.35 -4.56 -19.21
CA SER A 49 -1.71 -4.08 -19.49
C SER A 49 -2.11 -2.84 -18.68
N GLY A 50 -1.17 -2.08 -18.08
CA GLY A 50 -1.46 -0.81 -17.40
C GLY A 50 -2.19 -0.90 -16.06
N LYS A 51 -2.27 -2.07 -15.41
CA LYS A 51 -3.00 -2.27 -14.15
C LYS A 51 -2.51 -1.37 -13.02
N THR A 52 -1.19 -1.27 -12.86
CA THR A 52 -0.57 -0.37 -11.86
C THR A 52 -0.85 1.09 -12.18
N ALA A 53 -0.85 1.44 -13.48
CA ALA A 53 -1.14 2.80 -13.92
C ALA A 53 -2.61 3.17 -13.65
N LEU A 54 -3.56 2.26 -13.91
CA LEU A 54 -4.97 2.41 -13.56
C LEU A 54 -5.15 2.62 -12.04
N ALA A 55 -4.55 1.75 -11.22
CA ALA A 55 -4.67 1.85 -9.76
C ALA A 55 -4.13 3.19 -9.23
N ARG A 56 -2.95 3.62 -9.70
CA ARG A 56 -2.35 4.90 -9.33
C ARG A 56 -3.19 6.08 -9.82
N HIS A 57 -3.66 6.03 -11.07
CA HIS A 57 -4.45 7.10 -11.68
C HIS A 57 -5.74 7.34 -10.89
N VAL A 58 -6.49 6.28 -10.58
CA VAL A 58 -7.72 6.41 -9.79
C VAL A 58 -7.42 6.89 -8.37
N ALA A 59 -6.37 6.37 -7.74
CA ALA A 59 -6.02 6.77 -6.38
C ALA A 59 -5.42 8.20 -6.28
N SER A 60 -4.96 8.77 -7.40
CA SER A 60 -4.49 10.16 -7.50
C SER A 60 -5.56 11.14 -7.98
N GLN A 61 -6.81 10.70 -8.15
CA GLN A 61 -7.91 11.59 -8.55
C GLN A 61 -8.07 12.74 -7.55
N THR A 62 -8.43 13.90 -8.07
CA THR A 62 -8.74 15.08 -7.26
C THR A 62 -10.24 15.36 -7.26
N ARG A 63 -10.67 16.04 -6.21
CA ARG A 63 -12.00 16.60 -6.06
C ARG A 63 -12.13 17.91 -6.86
N PRO A 64 -13.36 18.44 -7.05
CA PRO A 64 -13.57 19.74 -7.69
C PRO A 64 -12.84 20.90 -6.99
N ASP A 65 -12.57 20.79 -5.70
CA ASP A 65 -11.81 21.78 -4.91
C ASP A 65 -10.29 21.67 -5.08
N GLY A 66 -9.80 20.79 -5.97
CA GLY A 66 -8.39 20.56 -6.24
C GLY A 66 -7.69 19.67 -5.22
N THR A 67 -8.37 19.23 -4.16
CA THR A 67 -7.77 18.36 -3.14
C THR A 67 -7.79 16.88 -3.55
N PRO A 68 -6.89 16.03 -3.03
CA PRO A 68 -6.91 14.59 -3.32
C PRO A 68 -8.23 13.93 -2.89
N GLU A 69 -8.75 13.01 -3.70
CA GLU A 69 -9.93 12.19 -3.38
C GLU A 69 -9.59 11.09 -2.36
N PHE A 70 -8.36 10.58 -2.44
CA PHE A 70 -7.83 9.48 -1.62
C PHE A 70 -6.47 9.85 -1.04
N HIS A 71 -6.05 9.09 -0.02
CA HIS A 71 -4.69 9.11 0.52
C HIS A 71 -3.96 7.84 0.06
N PRO A 72 -3.26 7.84 -1.08
CA PRO A 72 -2.60 6.65 -1.58
C PRO A 72 -1.28 6.37 -0.85
N LEU A 73 -1.03 5.10 -0.54
CA LEU A 73 0.29 4.58 -0.16
C LEU A 73 0.64 3.48 -1.15
N THR A 74 1.66 3.69 -1.99
CA THR A 74 2.08 2.69 -2.98
C THR A 74 3.35 1.97 -2.54
N VAL A 75 3.28 0.66 -2.42
CA VAL A 75 4.43 -0.23 -2.20
C VAL A 75 4.77 -0.92 -3.52
N ASN A 76 5.92 -0.60 -4.09
CA ASN A 76 6.40 -1.18 -5.33
C ASN A 76 7.36 -2.36 -5.07
N LEU A 77 6.92 -3.59 -5.36
CA LEU A 77 7.71 -4.80 -5.14
C LEU A 77 8.67 -5.15 -6.29
N ARG A 78 8.72 -4.37 -7.39
CA ARG A 78 9.66 -4.59 -8.52
C ARG A 78 11.11 -4.49 -8.09
N ALA A 79 11.39 -3.49 -7.26
CA ALA A 79 12.74 -3.12 -6.83
C ALA A 79 13.07 -3.67 -5.43
N VAL A 80 12.23 -4.54 -4.89
CA VAL A 80 12.40 -5.13 -3.57
C VAL A 80 13.17 -6.43 -3.72
N ASP A 81 14.18 -6.61 -2.88
CA ASP A 81 14.87 -7.88 -2.77
C ASP A 81 13.87 -8.98 -2.38
N ARG A 82 13.95 -10.12 -3.05
CA ARG A 82 12.98 -11.21 -2.86
C ARG A 82 13.56 -12.36 -2.05
N PHE A 83 14.87 -12.35 -1.83
CA PHE A 83 15.58 -13.51 -1.30
C PHE A 83 15.87 -13.41 0.20
N HIS A 84 15.47 -12.30 0.84
CA HIS A 84 15.69 -12.06 2.26
C HIS A 84 14.37 -11.88 3.01
N ASP A 85 14.29 -12.47 4.20
CA ASP A 85 13.15 -12.31 5.10
C ASP A 85 13.01 -10.86 5.58
N GLY A 86 11.75 -10.40 5.68
CA GLY A 86 11.37 -9.04 6.05
C GLY A 86 11.46 -8.02 4.90
N SER A 87 11.68 -8.47 3.66
CA SER A 87 11.87 -7.55 2.52
C SER A 87 10.61 -6.75 2.19
N PHE A 88 9.42 -7.36 2.31
CA PHE A 88 8.18 -6.62 2.18
C PHE A 88 8.03 -5.59 3.30
N LEU A 89 8.28 -5.97 4.56
CA LEU A 89 8.14 -5.07 5.70
C LEU A 89 9.05 -3.84 5.57
N ARG A 90 10.31 -4.06 5.16
CA ARG A 90 11.26 -2.99 4.85
C ARG A 90 10.75 -2.05 3.76
N ALA A 91 10.18 -2.61 2.68
CA ALA A 91 9.63 -1.82 1.60
C ALA A 91 8.38 -1.04 2.05
N PHE A 92 7.52 -1.67 2.85
CA PHE A 92 6.30 -1.08 3.39
C PHE A 92 6.64 0.14 4.26
N VAL A 93 7.51 -0.02 5.26
CA VAL A 93 7.94 1.06 6.16
C VAL A 93 8.58 2.20 5.37
N ARG A 94 9.45 1.90 4.40
CA ARG A 94 10.09 2.93 3.54
C ARG A 94 9.08 3.79 2.79
N ASN A 95 8.11 3.14 2.14
CA ASN A 95 7.12 3.84 1.33
C ASN A 95 6.14 4.61 2.22
N GLY A 96 5.88 4.12 3.45
CA GLY A 96 5.09 4.83 4.44
C GLY A 96 5.73 6.13 4.91
N ILE A 97 7.01 6.10 5.29
CA ILE A 97 7.77 7.29 5.67
C ILE A 97 7.78 8.32 4.52
N ARG A 98 8.05 7.87 3.29
CA ARG A 98 7.98 8.74 2.10
C ARG A 98 6.58 9.31 1.83
N ALA A 99 5.53 8.53 2.11
CA ALA A 99 4.18 9.02 1.95
C ALA A 99 3.85 10.11 2.97
N ALA A 100 4.39 10.02 4.19
CA ALA A 100 4.29 11.06 5.21
C ALA A 100 5.01 12.37 4.82
N GLU A 101 6.09 12.31 4.04
CA GLU A 101 6.77 13.50 3.51
C GLU A 101 5.94 14.25 2.45
N ILE A 102 5.03 13.54 1.77
CA ILE A 102 4.27 14.06 0.61
C ILE A 102 2.83 14.42 1.00
N ASP A 103 2.22 13.63 1.87
CA ASP A 103 0.82 13.73 2.25
C ASP A 103 0.71 13.70 3.78
N PRO A 104 0.43 14.85 4.42
CA PRO A 104 0.37 15.00 5.88
C PRO A 104 -0.57 14.01 6.59
N PHE A 105 -1.54 13.45 5.87
CA PHE A 105 -2.38 12.36 6.38
C PHE A 105 -1.56 11.20 6.94
N TRP A 106 -0.44 10.87 6.29
CA TRP A 106 0.42 9.74 6.66
C TRP A 106 1.42 10.05 7.76
N GLU A 107 1.60 11.31 8.15
CA GLU A 107 2.52 11.70 9.23
C GLU A 107 2.19 11.01 10.55
N ARG A 108 0.94 11.07 11.01
CA ARG A 108 0.54 10.44 12.26
C ARG A 108 0.64 8.90 12.19
N PRO A 109 0.11 8.22 11.16
CA PRO A 109 0.27 6.78 11.00
C PRO A 109 1.74 6.31 11.05
N PHE A 110 2.66 7.02 10.39
CA PHE A 110 4.07 6.61 10.27
C PHE A 110 5.03 7.34 11.23
N ARG A 111 4.53 8.18 12.14
CA ARG A 111 5.38 8.91 13.11
C ARG A 111 6.28 7.95 13.90
N GLY A 112 7.58 8.23 13.95
CA GLY A 112 8.54 7.42 14.71
C GLY A 112 8.88 6.08 14.06
N PHE A 113 8.45 5.82 12.83
CA PHE A 113 8.88 4.64 12.09
C PHE A 113 10.32 4.78 11.56
N ASP A 114 10.95 5.96 11.66
CA ASP A 114 12.35 6.18 11.29
C ASP A 114 13.32 5.33 12.12
N ASP A 115 13.06 5.21 13.42
CA ASP A 115 13.85 4.37 14.33
C ASP A 115 13.68 2.89 13.97
N LEU A 116 12.46 2.46 13.68
CA LEU A 116 12.18 1.12 13.19
C LEU A 116 12.86 0.86 11.84
N ALA A 117 12.81 1.82 10.91
CA ALA A 117 13.48 1.73 9.63
C ALA A 117 14.98 1.52 9.82
N ARG A 118 15.60 2.28 10.72
CA ARG A 118 17.01 2.11 11.09
C ARG A 118 17.29 0.70 11.60
N VAL A 119 16.45 0.14 12.47
CA VAL A 119 16.59 -1.26 12.95
C VAL A 119 16.43 -2.27 11.80
N LEU A 120 15.43 -2.10 10.95
CA LEU A 120 15.18 -2.99 9.82
C LEU A 120 16.31 -2.97 8.78
N TYR A 121 17.00 -1.83 8.60
CA TYR A 121 18.11 -1.70 7.64
C TYR A 121 19.48 -2.04 8.20
N SER A 122 19.68 -2.00 9.53
CA SER A 122 21.00 -2.18 10.17
C SER A 122 21.40 -3.63 10.46
N LYS A 123 20.73 -4.60 9.81
CA LYS A 123 20.55 -6.01 10.21
C LYS A 123 19.51 -6.15 11.33
N PRO A 124 18.41 -6.88 11.10
CA PRO A 124 17.46 -7.17 12.17
C PRO A 124 18.17 -7.96 13.28
N PRO A 125 17.75 -7.82 14.54
CA PRO A 125 18.17 -8.74 15.59
C PRO A 125 18.02 -10.17 15.08
N GLN A 126 19.08 -10.99 15.16
CA GLN A 126 19.10 -12.33 14.57
C GLN A 126 17.99 -13.25 15.11
N ASP A 127 17.33 -12.86 16.20
CA ASP A 127 16.42 -13.70 16.98
C ASP A 127 14.94 -13.31 16.88
N VAL A 128 14.56 -12.25 16.16
CA VAL A 128 13.15 -11.87 16.02
C VAL A 128 12.60 -12.27 14.64
N PRO A 129 11.62 -13.19 14.58
CA PRO A 129 10.94 -13.54 13.34
C PRO A 129 10.35 -12.31 12.63
N SER A 130 10.57 -12.20 11.32
CA SER A 130 10.03 -11.12 10.49
C SER A 130 8.49 -11.03 10.52
N SER A 131 7.81 -12.15 10.78
CA SER A 131 6.36 -12.23 10.97
C SER A 131 5.86 -11.51 12.21
N LEU A 132 6.58 -11.61 13.34
CA LEU A 132 6.21 -10.93 14.58
C LEU A 132 6.39 -9.41 14.43
N MET A 133 7.54 -8.97 13.88
CA MET A 133 7.75 -7.54 13.59
C MET A 133 6.69 -6.99 12.64
N ALA A 134 6.31 -7.74 11.61
CA ALA A 134 5.28 -7.30 10.68
C ALA A 134 3.91 -7.15 11.37
N ALA A 135 3.54 -8.11 12.24
CA ALA A 135 2.29 -8.04 12.99
C ALA A 135 2.25 -6.81 13.90
N GLU A 136 3.33 -6.52 14.63
CA GLU A 136 3.44 -5.31 15.48
C GLU A 136 3.27 -4.04 14.66
N VAL A 137 3.98 -3.95 13.53
CA VAL A 137 3.89 -2.79 12.62
C VAL A 137 2.48 -2.59 12.10
N PHE A 138 1.81 -3.64 11.63
CA PHE A 138 0.46 -3.53 11.08
C PHE A 138 -0.58 -3.25 12.17
N ASN A 139 -0.40 -3.78 13.38
CA ASN A 139 -1.26 -3.48 14.53
C ASN A 139 -1.13 -2.02 14.95
N GLU A 140 0.10 -1.50 15.05
CA GLU A 140 0.36 -0.12 15.41
C GLU A 140 -0.22 0.83 14.35
N LEU A 141 -0.02 0.50 13.07
CA LEU A 141 -0.62 1.24 11.97
C LEU A 141 -2.16 1.22 12.06
N ALA A 142 -2.77 0.05 12.25
CA ALA A 142 -4.21 -0.09 12.37
C ALA A 142 -4.77 0.73 13.55
N HIS A 143 -4.07 0.73 14.69
CA HIS A 143 -4.42 1.54 15.85
C HIS A 143 -4.38 3.03 15.52
N ARG A 144 -3.33 3.51 14.86
CA ARG A 144 -3.18 4.93 14.48
C ARG A 144 -4.13 5.40 13.38
N LEU A 145 -4.65 4.47 12.59
CA LEU A 145 -5.72 4.74 11.61
C LEU A 145 -7.11 4.83 12.27
N GLN A 146 -7.29 4.33 13.50
CA GLN A 146 -8.55 4.41 14.27
C GLN A 146 -8.56 5.61 15.25
N PRO A 147 -9.74 6.24 15.48
CA PRO A 147 -10.58 6.88 14.49
C PRO A 147 -10.06 8.29 14.19
N LEU A 148 -9.63 8.53 12.96
CA LEU A 148 -9.29 9.87 12.45
C LEU A 148 -10.50 10.84 12.41
N SER A 149 -11.68 10.44 12.88
CA SER A 149 -12.95 11.18 12.76
C SER A 149 -13.03 12.50 13.54
N TYR A 150 -12.12 12.77 14.48
CA TYR A 150 -12.26 13.90 15.41
C TYR A 150 -11.43 15.14 15.06
N TYR A 151 -10.34 15.02 14.29
CA TYR A 151 -9.33 16.09 14.22
C TYR A 151 -9.13 16.74 12.85
N THR A 152 -9.62 16.16 11.76
CA THR A 152 -9.45 16.77 10.44
C THR A 152 -10.73 16.70 9.62
N ARG A 153 -11.15 17.84 9.06
CA ARG A 153 -12.11 17.86 7.93
C ARG A 153 -11.61 16.98 6.76
N GLU A 154 -10.31 16.70 6.72
CA GLU A 154 -9.62 15.80 5.79
C GLU A 154 -9.91 14.30 6.03
N SER A 155 -10.38 13.91 7.22
CA SER A 155 -10.66 12.51 7.61
C SER A 155 -11.82 11.83 6.88
N THR A 156 -12.47 12.53 5.94
CA THR A 156 -13.47 11.97 5.02
C THR A 156 -12.85 11.25 3.83
N ARG A 157 -11.54 11.36 3.61
CA ARG A 157 -10.82 10.74 2.50
C ARG A 157 -10.33 9.35 2.88
N ALA A 158 -10.53 8.38 1.99
CA ALA A 158 -10.16 7.00 2.28
C ALA A 158 -8.65 6.76 2.04
N PRO A 159 -7.92 6.16 3.00
CA PRO A 159 -6.59 5.65 2.74
C PRO A 159 -6.65 4.45 1.80
N VAL A 160 -5.77 4.43 0.79
CA VAL A 160 -5.68 3.38 -0.23
C VAL A 160 -4.24 2.84 -0.27
N LEU A 161 -4.04 1.62 0.20
CA LEU A 161 -2.79 0.89 0.06
C LEU A 161 -2.75 0.17 -1.29
N ILE A 162 -1.75 0.48 -2.11
CA ILE A 162 -1.53 -0.13 -3.42
C ILE A 162 -0.26 -0.98 -3.35
N ILE A 163 -0.37 -2.26 -3.67
CA ILE A 163 0.76 -3.17 -3.83
C ILE A 163 0.97 -3.45 -5.31
N ASP A 164 2.07 -2.93 -5.87
CA ASP A 164 2.49 -3.17 -7.25
C ASP A 164 3.39 -4.42 -7.32
N GLU A 165 3.17 -5.26 -8.33
CA GLU A 165 3.77 -6.60 -8.49
C GLU A 165 3.48 -7.56 -7.33
N ALA A 166 2.23 -7.68 -6.90
CA ALA A 166 1.84 -8.56 -5.81
C ALA A 166 2.14 -10.06 -6.08
N ASN A 167 2.33 -10.47 -7.33
CA ASN A 167 2.87 -11.77 -7.73
C ASN A 167 4.26 -12.05 -7.11
N HIS A 168 5.02 -11.02 -6.74
CA HIS A 168 6.30 -11.18 -6.05
C HIS A 168 6.17 -11.74 -4.64
N PHE A 169 5.00 -11.65 -4.01
CA PHE A 169 4.77 -12.25 -2.69
C PHE A 169 5.05 -13.75 -2.67
N ARG A 170 4.74 -14.47 -3.76
CA ARG A 170 5.04 -15.92 -3.88
C ARG A 170 6.53 -16.24 -3.86
N LYS A 171 7.37 -15.26 -4.20
CA LYS A 171 8.82 -15.41 -4.31
C LYS A 171 9.55 -14.82 -3.10
N MET A 172 8.85 -14.07 -2.26
CA MET A 172 9.41 -13.52 -1.03
C MET A 172 9.41 -14.63 0.02
N SER A 173 10.54 -14.83 0.68
CA SER A 173 10.70 -15.78 1.78
C SER A 173 10.01 -15.32 3.08
N ASP A 174 9.39 -14.14 3.06
CA ASP A 174 8.61 -13.58 4.17
C ASP A 174 7.52 -14.56 4.65
N LYS A 175 7.70 -15.10 5.86
CA LYS A 175 6.72 -15.98 6.54
C LYS A 175 5.48 -15.24 7.06
N VAL A 176 5.28 -13.99 6.65
CA VAL A 176 4.21 -13.09 7.12
C VAL A 176 2.83 -13.47 6.55
N PHE A 177 2.76 -14.40 5.60
CA PHE A 177 1.48 -14.80 5.00
C PHE A 177 0.65 -15.65 5.97
N VAL A 178 -0.27 -14.98 6.66
CA VAL A 178 -1.37 -15.64 7.37
C VAL A 178 -2.20 -16.40 6.34
N ARG A 179 -2.25 -17.71 6.52
CA ARG A 179 -3.15 -18.63 5.83
C ARG A 179 -4.58 -18.17 6.12
N VAL A 180 -5.28 -17.65 5.11
CA VAL A 180 -6.71 -17.37 5.22
C VAL A 180 -7.39 -18.72 5.42
N GLY A 181 -7.95 -18.93 6.61
CA GLY A 181 -8.67 -20.15 6.98
C GLY A 181 -9.83 -20.40 6.02
N ALA A 182 -9.96 -21.67 5.63
CA ALA A 182 -11.20 -22.21 5.09
C ALA A 182 -12.19 -22.46 6.23
#